data_AF-A0A1G7MH39-F1
#
_entry.id   AF-A0A1G7MH39-F1
#
_cell.length_a   1.000
_cell.length_b   1.000
_cell.length_c   1.000
_cell.angle_alpha   90.00
_cell.angle_beta   90.00
_cell.angle_gamma   90.00
#
_symmetry.space_group_name_H-M   'P 1'
#
loop_
_entity.id
_entity.type
_entity.pdbx_description
1 polymer ?
#
loop_
_entity_poly.entity_id
_entity_poly.type
_entity_poly.pdbx_seq_one_letter_code
_entity_poly.pdbx_strand_id
1 'polypeptide(L)'
;MVALIVILFPPLVIAFLLVMERVEEPLRRPTSQRQVEEFLATATPGDVDALATSGIRRAMDRWRGRRRGRVVRGTEAVTAQRSSD
;
A
#
# COMPACT_ATOMS: atom_id res chain seq x y z
N MET A 1 26.99 1.18 -39.54
CA MET A 1 26.83 0.90 -38.08
C MET A 1 26.12 2.05 -37.36
N VAL A 2 26.61 3.30 -37.44
CA VAL A 2 26.04 4.46 -36.71
C VAL A 2 24.57 4.75 -37.05
N ALA A 3 24.18 4.73 -38.32
CA ALA A 3 22.80 5.03 -38.75
C ALA A 3 21.75 4.10 -38.10
N LEU A 4 22.10 2.84 -37.87
CA LEU A 4 21.21 1.87 -37.23
C LEU A 4 20.99 2.21 -35.75
N ILE A 5 22.04 2.67 -35.06
CA ILE A 5 21.96 3.09 -33.66
C ILE A 5 21.06 4.32 -33.53
N VAL A 6 21.21 5.32 -34.41
CA VAL A 6 20.40 6.55 -34.35
C VAL A 6 18.90 6.27 -34.55
N ILE A 7 18.56 5.30 -35.40
CA ILE A 7 17.16 4.90 -35.66
C ILE A 7 16.61 4.02 -34.52
N LEU A 8 17.41 3.10 -34.00
CA LEU A 8 16.96 2.10 -33.03
C LEU A 8 16.99 2.61 -31.58
N PHE A 9 17.85 3.57 -31.28
CA PHE A 9 18.05 4.07 -29.92
C PHE A 9 16.82 4.81 -29.35
N PRO A 10 16.17 5.75 -30.07
CA PRO A 10 14.96 6.42 -29.56
C PRO A 10 13.81 5.46 -29.20
N PRO A 11 13.40 4.49 -30.06
CA PRO A 11 12.36 3.54 -29.68
C PRO A 11 12.81 2.57 -28.59
N LEU A 12 14.11 2.22 -28.51
CA LEU A 12 14.64 1.40 -27.40
C LEU A 12 14.51 2.10 -26.05
N VAL A 13 14.82 3.40 -25.97
CA VAL A 13 14.67 4.18 -24.73
C VAL A 13 13.19 4.30 -24.36
N ILE A 14 12.32 4.59 -25.32
CA ILE A 14 10.87 4.64 -25.07
C ILE A 14 10.36 3.28 -24.59
N ALA A 15 10.75 2.18 -25.24
CA ALA A 15 10.39 0.83 -24.82
C ALA A 15 10.93 0.51 -23.42
N PHE A 16 12.16 0.92 -23.10
CA PHE A 16 12.74 0.75 -21.78
C PHE A 16 11.96 1.54 -20.72
N LEU A 17 11.57 2.78 -21.00
CA LEU A 17 10.75 3.61 -20.10
C LEU A 17 9.34 3.02 -19.90
N LEU A 18 8.73 2.47 -20.95
CA LEU A 18 7.45 1.77 -20.85
C LEU A 18 7.57 0.43 -20.10
N VAL A 19 8.70 -0.27 -20.24
CA VAL A 19 8.99 -1.49 -19.48
C VAL A 19 9.31 -1.17 -18.03
N MET A 20 9.92 -0.02 -17.72
CA MET A 20 10.10 0.43 -16.35
C MET A 20 8.76 0.53 -15.61
N GLU A 21 7.65 0.86 -16.28
CA GLU A 21 6.30 0.72 -15.71
C GLU A 21 6.05 -0.73 -15.25
N ARG A 22 6.32 -1.71 -16.12
CA ARG A 22 6.18 -3.17 -15.83
C ARG A 22 7.20 -3.73 -14.84
N VAL A 23 8.38 -3.13 -14.73
CA VAL A 23 9.43 -3.51 -13.76
C VAL A 23 9.19 -2.84 -12.40
N GLU A 24 8.55 -1.67 -12.38
CA GLU A 24 8.10 -0.99 -11.15
C GLU A 24 6.75 -1.54 -10.62
N GLU A 25 6.00 -2.26 -11.44
CA GLU A 25 4.65 -2.77 -11.13
C GLU A 25 4.56 -3.82 -9.99
N PRO A 26 5.62 -4.55 -9.55
CA PRO A 26 5.51 -5.34 -8.33
C PRO A 26 5.88 -4.57 -7.04
N LEU A 27 6.54 -3.41 -7.14
CA LEU A 27 7.07 -2.67 -5.98
C LEU A 27 6.30 -1.39 -5.65
N ARG A 28 5.42 -0.94 -6.55
CA ARG A 28 4.39 0.06 -6.24
C ARG A 28 3.03 -0.61 -6.15
N ARG A 29 2.80 -1.36 -5.08
CA ARG A 29 1.53 -1.16 -4.36
C ARG A 29 1.75 0.12 -3.56
N PRO A 30 1.40 1.32 -4.08
CA PRO A 30 1.18 2.41 -3.16
C PRO A 30 0.19 1.84 -2.14
N THR A 31 0.48 2.00 -0.87
CA THR A 31 -0.58 2.06 0.13
C THR A 31 -1.61 2.99 -0.51
N SER A 32 -2.72 2.40 -0.99
CA SER A 32 -3.63 3.07 -1.90
C SER A 32 -3.94 4.46 -1.33
N GLN A 33 -4.00 5.52 -2.13
CA GLN A 33 -4.39 6.86 -1.60
C GLN A 33 -5.58 6.74 -0.65
N ARG A 34 -6.53 5.88 -1.01
CA ARG A 34 -7.66 5.43 -0.18
C ARG A 34 -7.27 4.94 1.22
N GLN A 35 -6.25 4.10 1.36
CA GLN A 35 -5.72 3.68 2.66
C GLN A 35 -5.04 4.80 3.44
N VAL A 36 -4.42 5.77 2.75
CA VAL A 36 -3.82 6.94 3.41
C VAL A 36 -4.93 7.88 3.91
N GLU A 37 -5.93 8.17 3.09
CA GLU A 37 -7.13 8.92 3.50
C GLU A 37 -7.83 8.24 4.69
N GLU A 38 -7.98 6.92 4.62
CA GLU A 38 -8.63 6.17 5.67
C GLU A 38 -7.77 6.04 6.94
N PHE A 39 -6.44 6.04 6.81
CA PHE A 39 -5.53 6.21 7.93
C PHE A 39 -5.73 7.60 8.55
N LEU A 40 -5.69 8.68 7.79
CA LEU A 40 -5.88 10.04 8.32
C LEU A 40 -7.25 10.21 9.00
N ALA A 41 -8.30 9.57 8.46
CA ALA A 41 -9.64 9.60 9.04
C ALA A 41 -9.78 8.78 10.34
N THR A 42 -8.99 7.72 10.53
CA THR A 42 -9.18 6.76 11.65
C THR A 42 -7.93 6.51 12.51
N ALA A 43 -6.85 7.23 12.26
CA ALA A 43 -5.61 7.17 13.02
C ALA A 43 -5.84 7.69 14.43
N THR A 44 -5.23 7.00 15.38
CA THR A 44 -5.19 7.46 16.77
C THR A 44 -3.92 8.28 17.01
N PRO A 45 -3.86 9.11 18.08
CA PRO A 45 -2.68 9.91 18.38
C PRO A 45 -1.38 9.10 18.40
N GLY A 46 -1.41 7.86 18.90
CA GLY A 46 -0.25 6.97 18.90
C GLY A 46 0.16 6.43 17.52
N ASP A 47 -0.72 6.42 16.51
CA ASP A 47 -0.31 6.09 15.13
C ASP A 47 0.27 7.31 14.42
N VAL A 48 -0.23 8.51 14.73
CA VAL A 48 0.32 9.79 14.22
C VAL A 48 1.69 10.07 14.82
N ASP A 49 1.88 9.79 16.11
CA ASP A 49 3.18 9.87 16.77
C ASP A 49 4.19 8.91 16.13
N ALA A 50 3.78 7.66 15.88
CA ALA A 50 4.60 6.70 15.14
C ALA A 50 4.90 7.16 13.71
N LEU A 51 3.97 7.85 13.05
CA LEU A 51 4.20 8.44 11.72
C LEU A 51 5.29 9.53 11.79
N ALA A 52 5.24 10.39 12.81
CA ALA A 52 6.19 11.48 13.01
C ALA A 52 7.60 10.99 13.40
N THR A 53 7.69 9.96 14.26
CA THR A 53 8.99 9.47 14.78
C THR A 53 9.60 8.33 13.98
N SER A 54 8.81 7.47 13.35
CA SER A 54 9.29 6.23 12.70
C SER A 54 8.89 6.07 11.23
N GLY A 55 8.11 7.02 10.69
CA GLY A 55 7.72 7.08 9.28
C GLY A 55 6.47 6.25 8.93
N ILE A 56 6.00 6.46 7.69
CA ILE A 56 4.72 5.94 7.17
C ILE A 56 4.61 4.42 7.30
N ARG A 57 5.68 3.68 7.00
CA ARG A 57 5.65 2.21 6.97
C ARG A 57 5.26 1.63 8.34
N ARG A 58 5.92 2.11 9.41
CA ARG A 58 5.69 1.62 10.77
C ARG A 58 4.34 2.06 11.33
N ALA A 59 3.89 3.28 11.01
CA ALA A 59 2.57 3.78 11.38
C ALA A 59 1.43 2.98 10.74
N MET A 60 1.56 2.67 9.43
CA MET A 60 0.59 1.88 8.70
C MET A 60 0.49 0.44 9.19
N ASP A 61 1.63 -0.21 9.49
CA ASP A 61 1.64 -1.58 10.02
C ASP A 61 0.93 -1.66 11.39
N ARG A 62 1.17 -0.67 12.26
CA ARG A 62 0.50 -0.55 13.56
C ARG A 62 -1.01 -0.34 13.41
N TRP A 63 -1.42 0.60 12.56
CA TRP A 63 -2.83 0.90 12.30
C TRP A 63 -3.58 -0.32 11.72
N ARG A 64 -2.98 -1.02 10.75
CA ARG A 64 -3.56 -2.24 10.16
C ARG A 64 -3.71 -3.36 11.20
N GLY A 65 -2.72 -3.53 12.08
CA GLY A 65 -2.78 -4.49 13.18
C GLY A 65 -3.97 -4.24 14.11
N ARG A 66 -4.19 -2.98 14.51
CA ARG A 66 -5.34 -2.60 15.36
C ARG A 66 -6.68 -2.81 14.66
N ARG A 67 -6.79 -2.50 13.36
CA ARG A 67 -8.03 -2.73 12.59
C ARG A 67 -8.36 -4.22 12.49
N ARG A 68 -7.38 -5.07 12.15
CA ARG A 68 -7.60 -6.53 12.07
C ARG A 68 -8.05 -7.12 13.41
N GLY A 69 -7.47 -6.66 14.52
CA GLY A 69 -7.88 -7.10 15.86
C GLY A 69 -9.35 -6.79 16.20
N ARG A 70 -9.89 -5.65 15.73
CA ARG A 70 -11.33 -5.36 15.90
C ARG A 70 -12.23 -6.24 15.06
N VAL A 71 -11.84 -6.53 13.81
CA VAL A 71 -12.64 -7.37 12.91
C VAL A 71 -12.79 -8.78 13.49
N VAL A 72 -11.69 -9.39 13.95
CA VAL A 72 -11.71 -10.74 14.56
C VAL A 72 -12.64 -10.79 15.76
N ARG A 73 -12.55 -9.82 16.68
CA ARG A 73 -13.40 -9.77 17.88
C ARG A 73 -14.88 -9.54 17.55
N GLY A 74 -15.16 -8.77 16.51
CA GLY A 74 -16.52 -8.56 16.01
C GLY A 74 -17.10 -9.84 15.41
N THR A 75 -16.30 -10.59 14.65
CA THR A 75 -16.73 -11.88 14.08
C THR A 75 -17.03 -12.91 15.17
N GLU A 76 -16.18 -13.02 16.20
CA GLU A 76 -16.43 -13.92 17.34
C GLU A 76 -17.72 -13.58 18.09
N ALA A 77 -17.99 -12.29 18.31
CA ALA A 77 -19.22 -11.84 18.96
C ALA A 77 -20.48 -12.19 18.14
N VAL A 78 -20.42 -12.06 16.81
CA VAL A 78 -21.54 -12.40 15.91
C VAL A 78 -21.78 -13.91 15.86
N THR A 79 -20.72 -14.72 15.85
CA THR A 79 -20.85 -16.19 15.87
C THR A 79 -21.32 -16.72 17.22
N ALA A 80 -20.88 -16.12 18.33
CA ALA A 80 -21.34 -16.48 19.67
C ALA A 80 -22.81 -16.12 19.90
N GLN A 81 -23.28 -15.01 19.32
CA GLN A 81 -24.69 -14.63 19.38
C GLN A 81 -25.57 -15.62 18.61
N ARG A 82 -25.12 -16.07 17.42
CA ARG A 82 -25.89 -16.98 16.55
C ARG A 82 -26.00 -18.41 17.08
N SER A 83 -25.11 -18.85 17.96
CA SER A 83 -25.22 -20.17 18.60
C SER A 83 -26.15 -20.18 19.81
N SER A 84 -26.66 -19.00 20.22
CA SER A 84 -27.47 -18.84 21.41
C SER A 84 -28.96 -18.58 21.11
N ASP A 85 -29.33 -18.43 19.82
CA ASP A 85 -30.70 -18.43 19.27
C ASP A 85 -31.04 -19.83 18.73
#